data_AF-A0A1R3T0B0-F1
#
_entry.id   AF-A0A1R3T0B0-F1
#
_cell.length_a   1.000
_cell.length_b   1.000
_cell.length_c   1.000
_cell.angle_alpha   90.00
_cell.angle_beta   90.00
_cell.angle_gamma   90.00
#
_symmetry.space_group_name_H-M   'P 1'
#
loop_
_entity.id
_entity.type
_entity.pdbx_description
1 polymer ?
#
loop_
_entity_poly.entity_id
_entity_poly.type
_entity_poly.pdbx_seq_one_letter_code
_entity_poly.pdbx_strand_id
1 'polypeptide(L)' 'METIIITPGNERQSNLVKSILKEMRIRFTSHTDENEIEVSAAEMEAIDRGLEDVKNGNVMSHSEAKKIFHNAIYKVEQ' A
#
# COMPACT_ATOMS: atom_id res chain seq x y z
N MET A 1 22.04 -13.09 -18.25
CA MET A 1 21.40 -11.88 -18.82
C MET A 1 21.20 -10.93 -17.67
N GLU A 2 21.71 -9.71 -17.79
CA GLU A 2 21.54 -8.68 -16.77
C GLU A 2 20.26 -7.91 -17.07
N THR A 3 19.46 -7.67 -16.03
CA THR A 3 18.19 -6.93 -16.11
C THR A 3 18.30 -5.71 -15.22
N ILE A 4 17.94 -4.55 -15.75
CA ILE A 4 17.87 -3.29 -15.00
C ILE A 4 16.40 -2.98 -14.74
N ILE A 5 16.05 -2.74 -13.48
CA ILE A 5 14.73 -2.25 -13.06
C ILE A 5 14.86 -0.75 -12.82
N ILE A 6 14.00 0.04 -13.46
CA ILE A 6 13.97 1.50 -13.32
C ILE A 6 12.62 1.89 -12.72
N THR A 7 12.66 2.59 -11.59
CA THR A 7 11.47 3.09 -10.88
C THR A 7 11.48 4.62 -10.91
N PRO A 8 10.77 5.27 -11.85
CA PRO A 8 10.68 6.73 -11.92
C PRO A 8 9.88 7.29 -10.74
N GLY A 9 10.32 8.40 -10.14
CA GLY A 9 9.65 9.00 -8.98
C GLY A 9 8.44 9.88 -9.30
N ASN A 10 8.13 10.11 -10.58
CA ASN A 10 6.92 10.80 -11.05
C ASN A 10 6.67 10.58 -12.55
N GLU A 11 5.50 11.04 -13.03
CA GLU A 11 5.08 10.91 -14.42
C GLU A 11 6.06 11.56 -15.41
N ARG A 12 6.60 12.74 -15.08
CA ARG A 12 7.59 13.44 -15.92
C ARG A 12 8.84 12.60 -16.13
N GLN A 13 9.37 11.98 -15.06
CA GLN A 13 10.52 11.08 -15.14
C GLN A 13 10.18 9.81 -15.92
N SER A 14 8.98 9.24 -15.74
CA SER A 14 8.52 8.08 -16.49
C SER A 14 8.49 8.35 -18.00
N ASN A 15 7.93 9.49 -18.41
CA ASN A 15 7.86 9.91 -19.80
C ASN A 15 9.24 10.16 -20.42
N LEU A 16 10.17 10.75 -19.66
CA LEU A 16 11.55 10.95 -20.09
C LEU A 16 12.26 9.62 -20.34
N VAL A 17 12.22 8.69 -19.39
CA VAL A 17 12.87 7.38 -19.50
C VAL A 17 12.31 6.61 -20.69
N LYS A 18 10.98 6.56 -20.86
CA LYS A 18 10.33 5.90 -22.00
C LYS A 18 10.80 6.49 -23.33
N SER A 19 10.97 7.81 -23.43
CA SER A 19 11.39 8.48 -24.65
C SER A 19 12.84 8.11 -25.02
N ILE A 20 13.74 8.13 -24.04
CA ILE A 20 15.14 7.75 -24.22
C ILE A 20 15.26 6.28 -24.66
N LEU A 21 14.57 5.37 -23.99
CA LEU A 21 14.61 3.94 -24.32
C LEU A 21 14.06 3.66 -25.74
N LYS A 22 13.01 4.38 -26.17
CA LYS A 22 12.47 4.31 -27.53
C LYS A 22 13.46 4.80 -28.58
N GLU A 23 14.10 5.95 -28.35
CA GLU A 23 15.09 6.52 -29.26
C GLU A 23 16.27 5.56 -29.45
N MET A 24 16.73 4.93 -28.37
CA MET A 24 17.79 3.91 -28.40
C MET A 24 17.32 2.56 -28.95
N ARG A 25 16.03 2.42 -29.33
CA ARG A 25 15.41 1.18 -29.82
C ARG A 25 15.57 0.00 -28.86
N ILE A 26 15.65 0.28 -27.56
CA ILE A 26 15.69 -0.73 -26.51
C ILE A 26 14.26 -1.22 -26.27
N ARG A 27 14.07 -2.53 -26.28
CA ARG A 27 12.78 -3.12 -25.89
C ARG A 27 12.66 -3.08 -24.38
N PHE A 28 11.55 -2.54 -23.89
CA PHE A 28 11.24 -2.49 -22.46
C PHE A 28 9.79 -2.88 -22.22
N THR A 29 9.53 -3.43 -21.04
CA THR A 29 8.20 -3.64 -20.50
C THR A 29 7.95 -2.59 -19.42
N SER A 30 6.77 -1.98 -19.42
CA SER A 30 6.33 -1.13 -18.33
C SER A 30 5.23 -1.85 -17.57
N HIS A 31 5.44 -2.07 -16.28
CA HIS A 31 4.39 -2.46 -15.36
C HIS A 31 3.87 -1.18 -14.74
N THR A 32 2.72 -0.72 -15.22
CA THR A 32 1.87 0.16 -14.42
C THR A 32 1.05 -0.79 -13.57
N ASP A 33 1.39 -0.91 -12.29
CA ASP A 33 0.56 -1.64 -11.36
C ASP A 33 -0.73 -0.84 -11.18
N GLU A 34 -1.74 -1.14 -12.01
CA GLU A 34 -3.10 -0.62 -11.87
C GLU A 34 -3.75 -1.02 -10.53
N ASN A 35 -3.05 -1.86 -9.74
CA ASN A 35 -3.43 -2.32 -8.41
C ASN A 35 -2.66 -1.60 -7.28
N GLU A 36 -1.82 -0.60 -7.57
CA GLU A 36 -1.25 0.24 -6.52
C GLU A 36 -2.36 1.12 -5.93
N ILE A 37 -2.87 0.70 -4.77
CA ILE A 37 -3.76 1.51 -3.96
C ILE A 37 -2.91 2.60 -3.33
N GLU A 38 -3.14 3.84 -3.73
CA GLU A 38 -2.51 5.00 -3.10
C GLU A 38 -3.08 5.13 -1.68
N VAL A 39 -2.27 4.78 -0.68
CA VAL A 39 -2.66 4.86 0.75
C VAL A 39 -2.09 6.15 1.34
N SER A 40 -2.92 6.88 2.10
CA SER A 40 -2.44 8.06 2.83
C SER A 40 -1.44 7.66 3.92
N ALA A 41 -0.63 8.62 4.38
CA ALA A 41 0.34 8.38 5.46
C ALA A 41 -0.32 7.84 6.74
N ALA A 42 -1.53 8.31 7.07
CA ALA A 42 -2.28 7.85 8.24
C ALA A 42 -2.75 6.39 8.08
N GLU A 43 -3.17 6.00 6.87
CA GLU A 43 -3.57 4.63 6.58
C GLU A 43 -2.37 3.69 6.56
N MET A 44 -1.23 4.13 6.02
CA MET A 44 0.02 3.36 6.06
C MET A 44 0.46 3.09 7.50
N GLU A 45 0.41 4.10 8.36
CA GLU A 45 0.72 3.95 9.79
C GLU A 45 -0.28 3.02 10.52
N ALA A 46 -1.56 3.04 10.13
CA ALA A 46 -2.56 2.13 10.69
C ALA A 46 -2.31 0.67 10.28
N ILE A 47 -1.89 0.44 9.03
CA ILE A 47 -1.53 -0.87 8.52
C ILE A 47 -0.29 -1.40 9.25
N ASP A 48 0.76 -0.58 9.38
CA ASP A 48 1.99 -0.98 10.07
C ASP A 48 1.74 -1.37 11.53
N ARG A 49 0.93 -0.57 12.25
CA ARG A 49 0.50 -0.89 13.61
C ARG A 49 -0.28 -2.21 13.67
N GLY A 50 -1.21 -2.43 12.74
CA GLY A 50 -1.96 -3.68 12.67
C GLY A 50 -1.06 -4.90 12.44
N LEU A 51 -0.04 -4.78 11.59
CA LEU A 51 0.93 -5.85 11.35
C LEU A 51 1.81 -6.13 12.58
N GLU A 52 2.17 -5.09 13.33
CA GLU A 52 2.92 -5.21 14.58
C GLU A 52 2.08 -5.88 15.68
N ASP A 53 0.80 -5.51 15.81
CA ASP A 53 -0.14 -6.14 16.74
C ASP A 53 -0.33 -7.63 16.43
N VAL A 54 -0.42 -8.00 15.15
CA VAL A 54 -0.46 -9.40 14.73
C VAL A 54 0.80 -10.15 15.15
N LYS A 55 1.99 -9.57 14.94
CA LYS A 55 3.27 -10.18 15.35
C LYS A 55 3.37 -10.36 16.86
N ASN A 56 2.86 -9.39 17.62
CA ASN A 56 2.90 -9.40 19.08
C ASN A 56 1.77 -10.25 19.69
N GLY A 57 0.87 -10.81 18.88
CA GLY A 57 -0.28 -11.58 19.35
C GLY A 57 -1.37 -10.71 19.98
N ASN A 58 -1.31 -9.39 19.81
CA ASN A 58 -2.31 -8.41 20.23
C ASN A 58 -3.52 -8.41 19.27
N VAL A 59 -4.02 -9.59 18.97
CA VAL A 59 -5.17 -9.80 18.08
C VAL A 59 -6.34 -10.31 18.90
N MET A 60 -7.53 -9.87 18.53
CA MET A 60 -8.78 -10.35 19.14
C MET A 60 -9.64 -11.03 18.09
N SER A 61 -10.46 -11.98 18.54
CA SER A 61 -11.41 -12.61 17.64
C SER A 61 -12.47 -11.61 17.19
N HIS A 62 -13.04 -11.84 16.01
CA HIS A 62 -14.12 -11.01 15.48
C HIS A 62 -15.30 -10.90 16.47
N SER A 63 -15.59 -11.99 17.21
CA SER A 63 -16.67 -12.02 18.19
C SER A 63 -16.42 -11.13 19.41
N GLU A 64 -15.16 -10.99 19.84
CA GLU A 64 -14.76 -10.12 20.94
C GLU A 64 -14.77 -8.66 20.50
N ALA A 65 -14.22 -8.38 19.33
CA ALA A 65 -14.27 -7.04 18.74
C ALA A 65 -15.71 -6.54 18.61
N LYS A 66 -16.61 -7.37 18.07
CA LYS A 66 -18.04 -7.03 17.91
C LYS A 66 -18.71 -6.67 19.22
N LYS A 67 -18.39 -7.38 20.31
CA LYS A 67 -18.91 -7.07 21.65
C LYS A 67 -18.39 -5.73 22.18
N ILE A 68 -17.11 -5.44 21.98
CA ILE A 68 -16.49 -4.17 22.39
C ILE A 68 -17.13 -3.00 21.64
N PHE A 69 -17.28 -3.10 20.31
CA PHE A 69 -17.93 -2.06 19.52
C PHE A 69 -19.40 -1.86 19.90
N HIS A 70 -20.14 -2.95 20.11
CA HIS A 70 -21.52 -2.86 20.58
C HIS A 70 -21.59 -2.14 21.94
N ASN A 71 -20.75 -2.53 22.89
CA ASN A 71 -20.71 -1.90 24.21
C ASN A 71 -20.28 -0.42 24.14
N ALA A 72 -19.34 -0.05 23.28
CA ALA A 72 -18.87 1.32 23.13
C ALA A 72 -19.95 2.24 22.55
N ILE A 73 -20.76 1.73 21.60
CA ILE A 73 -21.86 2.50 21.01
C ILE A 73 -23.01 2.67 22.00
N TYR A 74 -23.41 1.58 22.68
CA TYR A 74 -24.62 1.59 23.51
C TYR A 74 -24.41 1.99 24.98
N LYS A 75 -23.17 2.03 25.50
CA LYS A 75 -22.89 2.60 26.83
C LYS A 75 -22.77 4.13 26.86
N VAL A 76 -22.63 4.78 25.71
CA VAL A 76 -22.57 6.25 25.63
C VAL A 76 -23.97 6.88 25.69
N GLU A 77 -25.03 6.08 25.54
CA GLU A 77 -26.43 6.53 25.55
C GLU A 77 -27.14 6.34 26.91
N GLN A 78 -26.45 6.09 28.03
CA GLN A 78 -27.03 6.05 29.39
C GLN A 78 -26.45 7.11 30.31
#